data_AF-A0A8S3EF96-F1
#
_entry.id   AF-A0A8S3EF96-F1
#
_cell.length_a   1.000
_cell.length_b   1.000
_cell.length_c   1.000
_cell.angle_alpha   90.00
_cell.angle_beta   90.00
_cell.angle_gamma   90.00
#
_symmetry.space_group_name_H-M   'P 1'
#
loop_
_entity.id
_entity.type
_entity.pdbx_description
1 polymer ?
#
loop_
_entity_poly.entity_id
_entity_poly.type
_entity_poly.pdbx_seq_one_letter_code
_entity_poly.pdbx_strand_id
1 'polypeptide(L)'
;DKEAFLQVAHTRLETRTRRPNVEACRDPAMHRLIQEVHDLQAAIADLHGKLRQEENAVQHLLRAKSTLEQDLAIKNNSLFIDADKVMGIRRTFTIAGPEKHSITSVSFSHPRGLITA
;
A
#
# COMPACT_ATOMS: atom_id res chain seq x y z
N ASP A 1 3.47 -22.93 23.15
CA ASP A 1 4.81 -22.80 22.55
C ASP A 1 5.26 -24.03 21.80
N LYS A 2 5.80 -23.87 20.58
CA LYS A 2 6.39 -24.97 19.82
C LYS A 2 7.75 -25.40 20.36
N GLU A 3 8.43 -24.49 21.06
CA GLU A 3 9.69 -24.74 21.77
C GLU A 3 9.54 -25.83 22.86
N ALA A 4 8.37 -25.94 23.48
CA ALA A 4 8.10 -26.97 24.48
C ALA A 4 8.22 -28.39 23.88
N PHE A 5 7.78 -28.59 22.63
CA PHE A 5 7.93 -29.88 21.95
C PHE A 5 9.40 -30.19 21.62
N LEU A 6 10.15 -29.17 21.18
CA LEU A 6 11.59 -29.30 20.93
C LEU A 6 12.36 -29.63 22.22
N GLN A 7 12.01 -28.99 23.34
CA GLN A 7 12.61 -29.27 24.64
C GLN A 7 12.37 -30.71 25.08
N VAL A 8 11.14 -31.21 24.94
CA VAL A 8 10.82 -32.62 25.25
C VAL A 8 11.63 -33.58 24.37
N ALA A 9 11.78 -33.30 23.08
CA ALA A 9 12.57 -34.11 22.17
C ALA A 9 14.07 -34.12 22.57
N HIS A 10 14.63 -32.96 22.93
CA HIS A 10 16.00 -32.85 23.45
C HIS A 10 16.20 -33.64 24.75
N THR A 11 15.30 -33.51 25.72
CA THR A 11 15.39 -34.26 26.99
C THR A 11 15.32 -35.77 26.75
N ARG A 12 14.47 -36.23 25.82
CA ARG A 12 14.42 -37.65 25.42
C ARG A 12 15.74 -38.12 24.79
N LEU A 13 16.35 -37.28 23.94
CA LEU A 13 17.60 -37.60 23.25
C LEU A 13 18.77 -37.68 24.23
N GLU A 14 18.84 -36.71 25.16
CA GLU A 14 19.82 -36.70 26.23
C GLU A 14 19.70 -37.94 27.12
N THR A 15 18.47 -38.30 27.51
CA THR A 15 18.21 -39.49 28.33
C THR A 15 18.70 -40.76 27.65
N ARG A 16 18.49 -40.91 26.33
CA ARG A 16 19.00 -42.05 25.55
C ARG A 16 20.51 -42.06 25.43
N THR A 17 21.14 -40.90 25.31
CA THR A 17 22.59 -40.76 25.15
C THR A 17 23.35 -41.08 26.44
N ARG A 18 22.71 -40.93 27.60
CA ARG A 18 23.29 -41.20 28.93
C ARG A 18 23.11 -42.64 29.43
N ARG A 19 22.52 -43.54 28.64
CA ARG A 19 22.31 -44.94 29.06
C ARG A 19 23.66 -45.67 29.23
N PRO A 20 23.88 -46.39 30.34
CA PRO A 20 25.15 -47.04 30.60
C PRO A 20 25.35 -48.31 29.74
N ASN A 21 26.61 -48.64 29.47
CA ASN A 21 27.06 -49.92 28.90
C ASN A 21 26.40 -50.27 27.55
N VAL A 22 25.82 -51.47 27.46
CA VAL A 22 25.25 -52.07 26.23
C VAL A 22 23.84 -51.55 25.88
N GLU A 23 23.21 -50.75 26.74
CA GLU A 23 21.89 -50.15 26.49
C GLU A 23 21.92 -48.91 25.59
N ALA A 24 23.13 -48.40 25.30
CA ALA A 24 23.37 -47.41 24.28
C ALA A 24 23.28 -48.05 22.87
N CYS A 25 22.09 -48.54 22.53
CA CYS A 25 21.83 -49.11 21.22
C CYS A 25 21.61 -47.98 20.20
N ARG A 26 22.39 -47.97 19.11
CA ARG A 26 22.11 -47.13 17.92
C ARG A 26 20.97 -47.74 17.10
N ASP A 27 19.81 -47.84 17.72
CA ASP A 27 18.62 -48.47 17.14
C ASP A 27 17.86 -47.50 16.22
N PRO A 28 16.85 -47.99 15.46
CA PRO A 28 16.03 -47.11 14.62
C PRO A 28 15.26 -46.03 15.38
N ALA A 29 15.01 -46.21 16.69
CA ALA A 29 14.32 -45.21 17.50
C ALA A 29 15.23 -44.03 17.85
N MET A 30 16.53 -44.28 18.08
CA MET A 30 17.55 -43.24 18.27
C MET A 30 17.68 -42.38 17.02
N HIS A 31 17.81 -42.99 15.84
CA HIS A 31 17.91 -42.24 14.58
C HIS A 31 16.68 -41.38 14.30
N ARG A 32 15.47 -41.93 14.51
CA ARG A 32 14.23 -41.17 14.36
C ARG A 32 14.14 -39.98 15.32
N LEU A 33 14.59 -40.15 16.56
CA LEU A 33 14.56 -39.06 17.55
C LEU A 33 15.54 -37.93 17.19
N ILE A 34 16.72 -38.25 16.65
CA ILE A 34 17.66 -37.25 16.15
C ILE A 34 17.03 -36.47 14.99
N GLN A 35 16.40 -37.17 14.04
CA GLN A 35 15.71 -36.54 12.92
C GLN A 35 14.57 -35.63 13.40
N GLU A 36 13.76 -36.09 14.36
CA GLU A 36 12.66 -35.32 14.94
C GLU A 36 13.15 -34.00 15.57
N VAL A 37 14.28 -34.03 16.30
CA VAL A 37 14.89 -32.82 16.85
C VAL A 37 15.26 -31.83 15.74
N HIS A 38 15.91 -32.30 14.66
CA HIS A 38 16.26 -31.44 13.53
C HIS A 38 15.03 -30.87 12.81
N ASP A 39 14.02 -31.71 12.56
CA ASP A 39 12.80 -31.29 11.90
C ASP A 39 12.04 -30.25 12.73
N LEU A 40 11.96 -30.43 14.05
CA LEU A 40 11.34 -29.48 14.96
C LEU A 40 12.10 -28.14 14.99
N GLN A 41 13.44 -28.16 15.01
CA GLN A 41 14.26 -26.95 14.93
C GLN A 41 14.01 -26.17 13.64
N ALA A 42 14.01 -26.87 12.49
CA ALA A 42 13.74 -26.27 11.19
C ALA A 42 12.34 -25.68 11.13
N ALA A 43 11.32 -26.44 11.58
CA ALA A 43 9.94 -25.98 11.59
C ALA A 43 9.73 -24.73 12.47
N ILE A 44 10.38 -24.67 13.64
CA ILE A 44 10.32 -23.49 14.52
C ILE A 44 10.97 -22.28 13.83
N ALA A 45 12.15 -22.46 13.23
CA ALA A 45 12.85 -21.39 12.51
C ALA A 45 12.01 -20.85 11.33
N ASP A 46 11.42 -21.74 10.54
CA ASP A 46 10.55 -21.37 9.41
C ASP A 46 9.33 -20.58 9.86
N LEU A 47 8.71 -20.97 10.98
CA LEU A 47 7.55 -20.27 11.51
C LEU A 47 7.89 -18.88 12.04
N HIS A 48 9.02 -18.73 12.72
CA HIS A 48 9.51 -17.41 13.12
C HIS A 48 9.84 -16.54 11.90
N GLY A 49 10.42 -17.14 10.84
CA GLY A 49 10.66 -16.45 9.57
C GLY A 49 9.37 -15.95 8.93
N LYS A 50 8.35 -16.81 8.82
CA LYS A 50 7.03 -16.46 8.29
C LYS A 50 6.35 -15.39 9.13
N LEU A 51 6.36 -15.52 10.46
CA LEU A 51 5.78 -14.52 11.35
C LEU A 51 6.40 -13.13 11.10
N ARG A 52 7.73 -13.06 11.06
CA ARG A 52 8.44 -11.81 10.80
C ARG A 52 8.12 -11.24 9.42
N GLN A 53 8.00 -12.09 8.41
CA GLN A 53 7.62 -11.69 7.06
C GLN A 53 6.23 -11.05 7.03
N GLU A 54 5.24 -11.68 7.66
CA GLU A 54 3.87 -11.16 7.74
C GLU A 54 3.79 -9.87 8.57
N GLU A 55 4.50 -9.78 9.69
CA GLU A 55 4.58 -8.55 10.49
C GLU A 55 5.16 -7.39 9.68
N ASN A 56 6.24 -7.63 8.91
CA ASN A 56 6.80 -6.64 8.01
C ASN A 56 5.78 -6.24 6.94
N ALA A 57 5.09 -7.20 6.31
CA ALA A 57 4.08 -6.93 5.29
C ALA A 57 2.95 -6.05 5.84
N VAL A 58 2.48 -6.31 7.06
CA VAL A 58 1.49 -5.47 7.74
C VAL A 58 2.01 -4.05 7.93
N GLN A 59 3.24 -3.87 8.42
CA GLN A 59 3.82 -2.54 8.59
C GLN A 59 3.95 -1.78 7.26
N HIS A 60 4.32 -2.47 6.18
CA HIS A 60 4.35 -1.89 4.84
C HIS A 60 2.97 -1.44 4.37
N LEU A 61 1.95 -2.28 4.55
CA LEU A 61 0.58 -1.96 4.17
C LEU A 61 0.01 -0.79 4.96
N LEU A 62 0.29 -0.70 6.27
CA LEU A 62 -0.13 0.41 7.10
C LEU A 62 0.47 1.75 6.64
N ARG A 63 1.76 1.76 6.28
CA ARG A 63 2.43 2.94 5.73
C ARG A 63 1.82 3.34 4.38
N ALA A 64 1.65 2.37 3.48
CA ALA A 64 1.06 2.61 2.16
C ALA A 64 -0.37 3.18 2.29
N LYS A 65 -1.18 2.61 3.18
CA LYS A 65 -2.52 3.12 3.49
C LYS A 65 -2.47 4.57 3.95
N SER A 66 -1.61 4.90 4.92
CA SER A 66 -1.49 6.27 5.43
C SER A 66 -1.10 7.26 4.34
N THR A 67 -0.17 6.89 3.45
CA THR A 67 0.22 7.72 2.31
C THR A 67 -0.96 7.95 1.36
N LEU A 68 -1.71 6.90 1.01
CA LEU A 68 -2.87 7.02 0.13
C LEU A 68 -3.99 7.87 0.74
N GLU A 69 -4.24 7.76 2.05
CA GLU A 69 -5.21 8.58 2.75
C GLU A 69 -4.83 10.06 2.74
N GLN A 70 -3.53 10.37 2.92
CA GLN A 70 -3.02 11.73 2.82
C GLN A 70 -3.17 12.29 1.40
N ASP A 71 -2.78 11.53 0.38
CA ASP A 71 -2.90 11.94 -1.02
C ASP A 71 -4.37 12.20 -1.41
N LEU A 72 -5.28 11.36 -0.92
CA LEU A 72 -6.71 11.52 -1.15
C LEU A 72 -7.24 12.78 -0.47
N ALA A 73 -6.82 13.07 0.76
CA ALA A 73 -7.20 14.29 1.47
C ALA A 73 -6.71 15.55 0.72
N ILE A 74 -5.47 15.54 0.23
CA ILE A 74 -4.90 16.64 -0.57
C ILE A 74 -5.71 16.84 -1.85
N LYS A 75 -5.97 15.76 -2.61
CA LYS A 75 -6.74 15.82 -3.87
C LYS A 75 -8.16 16.34 -3.64
N ASN A 76 -8.84 15.88 -2.59
CA ASN A 76 -10.16 16.36 -2.22
C ASN A 76 -10.13 17.86 -1.88
N ASN A 77 -9.09 18.33 -1.17
CA ASN A 77 -8.92 19.74 -0.88
C ASN A 77 -8.71 20.58 -2.16
N SER A 78 -7.85 20.11 -3.08
CA SER A 78 -7.64 20.79 -4.37
C SER A 78 -8.92 20.87 -5.19
N LEU A 79 -9.69 19.78 -5.28
CA LEU A 79 -10.98 19.76 -5.98
C LEU A 79 -11.99 20.71 -5.34
N PHE A 80 -12.04 20.77 -4.01
CA PHE A 80 -12.90 21.70 -3.29
C PHE A 80 -12.53 23.16 -3.61
N ILE A 81 -11.24 23.49 -3.59
CA ILE A 81 -10.76 24.84 -3.95
C ILE A 81 -11.13 25.18 -5.40
N ASP A 82 -10.90 24.26 -6.33
CA ASP A 82 -11.22 24.48 -7.74
C ASP A 82 -12.72 24.73 -7.94
N ALA A 83 -13.56 23.88 -7.34
CA ALA A 83 -15.02 23.94 -7.50
C ALA A 83 -15.66 25.15 -6.80
N ASP A 84 -15.27 25.45 -5.55
CA ASP A 84 -15.94 26.45 -4.71
C ASP A 84 -15.32 27.84 -4.85
N LYS A 85 -13.98 27.92 -4.95
CA LYS A 85 -13.25 29.19 -4.95
C LYS A 85 -12.89 29.67 -6.36
N VAL A 86 -12.41 28.78 -7.22
CA VAL A 86 -11.86 29.17 -8.53
C VAL A 86 -12.95 29.27 -9.61
N MET A 87 -13.93 28.36 -9.64
CA MET A 87 -15.00 28.40 -10.65
C MET A 87 -15.87 29.66 -10.54
N GLY A 88 -16.13 30.17 -9.33
CA GLY A 88 -16.82 31.44 -9.12
C GLY A 88 -16.08 32.61 -9.77
N ILE A 89 -14.76 32.67 -9.56
CA ILE A 89 -13.88 33.68 -10.17
C ILE A 89 -13.85 33.53 -11.71
N ARG A 90 -13.70 32.30 -12.24
CA ARG A 90 -13.70 32.06 -13.69
C ARG A 90 -14.99 32.51 -14.39
N ARG A 91 -16.15 32.34 -13.75
CA ARG A 91 -17.44 32.85 -14.25
C ARG A 91 -17.49 34.37 -14.32
N THR A 92 -16.80 35.07 -13.40
CA THR A 92 -16.71 36.55 -13.47
C THR A 92 -15.78 37.06 -14.57
N PHE A 93 -14.86 36.22 -15.06
CA PHE A 93 -13.96 36.55 -16.17
C PHE A 93 -14.50 36.17 -17.55
N THR A 94 -15.68 35.53 -17.65
CA THR A 94 -16.41 35.51 -18.93
C THR A 94 -16.97 36.92 -19.14
N ILE A 95 -16.12 37.79 -19.68
CA ILE A 95 -16.51 39.06 -20.29
C ILE A 95 -17.67 38.73 -21.23
N ALA A 96 -18.75 39.48 -21.07
CA ALA A 96 -19.96 39.49 -21.90
C ALA A 96 -19.78 38.78 -23.25
N GLY A 97 -20.52 37.69 -23.46
CA GLY A 97 -20.81 37.25 -24.83
C GLY A 97 -21.29 38.47 -25.63
N PRO A 98 -20.93 38.59 -26.92
CA PRO A 98 -21.02 39.85 -27.66
C PRO A 98 -22.39 40.48 -27.42
N GLU A 99 -22.41 41.65 -26.78
CA GLU A 99 -23.62 42.45 -26.63
C GLU A 99 -24.24 42.57 -28.02
N LYS A 100 -25.46 42.03 -28.17
CA LYS A 100 -26.26 42.27 -29.36
C LYS A 100 -26.76 43.70 -29.31
N HIS A 101 -25.86 44.66 -29.54
CA HIS A 101 -26.25 46.01 -29.87
C HIS A 101 -26.85 45.97 -31.27
N SER A 102 -28.16 46.19 -31.36
CA SER A 102 -28.81 46.49 -32.63
C SER A 102 -28.10 47.71 -33.22
N ILE A 103 -27.33 47.49 -34.28
CA ILE A 103 -26.74 48.60 -35.04
C ILE A 103 -27.91 49.33 -35.69
N THR A 104 -28.38 50.41 -35.04
CA THR A 104 -29.27 51.37 -35.69
C THR A 104 -28.45 52.04 -36.78
N SER A 105 -28.83 51.81 -38.02
CA SER A 105 -28.17 52.32 -39.22
C SER A 105 -27.95 53.83 -39.12
N VAL A 106 -26.70 54.27 -38.99
CA VAL A 106 -26.34 55.68 -39.13
C VAL A 106 -26.14 55.96 -40.61
N SER A 107 -27.11 56.61 -41.24
CA SER A 107 -27.01 57.11 -42.61
C SER A 107 -26.10 58.33 -42.66
N PHE A 108 -25.02 58.26 -43.41
CA PHE A 108 -24.13 59.39 -43.66
C PHE A 108 -24.37 59.93 -45.08
N SER A 109 -24.74 61.21 -45.19
CA SER A 109 -24.84 61.92 -46.47
C SER A 109 -23.47 62.51 -46.83
N HIS A 110 -22.82 61.99 -47.87
CA HIS A 110 -21.61 62.58 -48.45
C HIS A 110 -21.92 63.22 -49.83
N PRO A 111 -21.52 64.48 -50.11
CA PRO A 111 -21.90 65.20 -51.33
C PRO A 111 -21.05 64.91 -52.59
N ARG A 112 -20.17 63.90 -52.61
CA ARG A 112 -19.37 63.60 -53.81
C ARG A 112 -19.12 62.11 -53.98
N GLY A 113 -19.83 61.50 -54.93
CA GLY A 113 -19.35 60.50 -55.89
C GLY A 113 -18.92 59.12 -55.36
N LEU A 114 -19.49 58.08 -55.99
CA LEU A 114 -19.19 56.66 -55.81
C LEU A 114 -17.72 56.30 -56.12
N ILE A 115 -17.10 55.47 -55.27
CA ILE A 115 -16.16 54.44 -55.75
C ILE A 115 -16.47 53.13 -55.01
N THR A 116 -16.79 52.12 -55.81
CA THR A 116 -17.10 50.74 -55.45
C THR A 116 -15.82 49.92 -55.31
N ALA A 117 -15.72 49.11 -54.25
CA ALA A 117 -15.13 47.77 -54.27
C ALA A 117 -15.89 46.91 -53.25
#